data_AF-A0A4Y2JMC9-F1
#
_entry.id   AF-A0A4Y2JMC9-F1
#
_cell.length_a   1.000
_cell.length_b   1.000
_cell.length_c   1.000
_cell.angle_alpha   90.00
_cell.angle_beta   90.00
_cell.angle_gamma   90.00
#
_symmetry.space_group_name_H-M   'P 1'
#
loop_
_entity.id
_entity.type
_entity.pdbx_description
1 polymer ?
#
loop_
_entity_poly.entity_id
_entity_poly.type
_entity_poly.pdbx_seq_one_letter_code
_entity_poly.pdbx_strand_id
1 'polypeptide(L)'
;MDKIVCSRDNRACMLHCYTDCPNNSESLKNYLSDLLKDYEDEEEIQFSQWINDGRMKLQTMTLPVEEFKELVTEKIVGLIPHSYISKIQSSYLKTRKEILKDDECLILMEFA
;
A
#
# COMPACT_ATOMS: atom_id res chain seq x y z
N MET A 1 4.65 7.13 -0.07
CA MET A 1 4.25 6.91 1.34
C MET A 1 4.14 8.23 2.09
N ASP A 2 4.98 9.21 1.81
CA ASP A 2 5.01 10.49 2.55
C ASP A 2 3.71 11.31 2.47
N LYS A 3 2.82 10.97 1.52
CA LYS A 3 1.47 11.52 1.35
C LYS A 3 0.36 10.78 2.13
N ILE A 4 0.68 9.71 2.85
CA ILE A 4 -0.31 8.84 3.52
C ILE A 4 0.11 8.32 4.89
N VAL A 5 1.38 8.53 5.29
CA VAL A 5 1.88 8.19 6.62
C VAL A 5 2.75 9.32 7.16
N CYS A 6 2.77 9.51 8.48
CA CYS A 6 3.60 10.55 9.11
C CYS A 6 5.09 10.19 9.13
N SER A 7 5.42 8.90 9.18
CA SER A 7 6.78 8.39 9.10
C SER A 7 6.78 6.92 8.69
N ARG A 8 7.68 6.57 7.77
CA ARG A 8 7.87 5.20 7.29
C ARG A 8 8.52 4.28 8.32
N ASP A 9 9.10 4.85 9.37
CA ASP A 9 9.76 4.12 10.46
C ASP A 9 8.86 3.96 11.69
N ASN A 10 7.76 4.72 11.77
CA ASN A 10 6.82 4.62 12.86
C ASN A 10 5.93 3.38 12.69
N ARG A 11 6.23 2.32 13.45
CA ARG A 11 5.45 1.07 13.47
C ARG A 11 3.96 1.30 13.62
N ALA A 12 3.56 2.16 14.55
CA ALA A 12 2.16 2.32 14.90
C ALA A 12 1.38 3.05 13.81
N CYS A 13 2.00 4.03 13.13
CA CYS A 13 1.44 4.65 11.93
C CYS A 13 1.31 3.63 10.79
N MET A 14 2.38 2.88 10.54
CA MET A 14 2.43 1.96 9.40
C MET A 14 1.58 0.70 9.55
N LEU A 15 1.23 0.32 10.78
CA LEU A 15 0.35 -0.81 11.10
C LEU A 15 -1.06 -0.36 11.49
N HIS A 16 -1.44 0.89 11.21
CA HIS A 16 -2.77 1.45 11.53
C HIS A 16 -3.18 1.25 13.01
N CYS A 17 -2.21 1.30 13.92
CA CYS A 17 -2.42 1.16 15.36
C CYS A 17 -2.80 2.48 16.06
N TYR A 18 -2.81 3.60 15.32
CA TYR A 18 -3.34 4.89 15.74
C TYR A 18 -4.47 5.31 14.81
N THR A 19 -5.57 5.82 15.37
CA THR A 19 -6.63 6.49 14.61
C THR A 19 -6.25 7.91 14.21
N ASP A 20 -5.35 8.55 14.97
CA ASP A 20 -5.07 9.99 14.88
C ASP A 20 -3.71 10.27 14.22
N CYS A 21 -3.39 9.54 13.15
CA CYS A 21 -2.23 9.91 12.34
C CYS A 21 -2.57 11.18 11.55
N PRO A 22 -1.83 12.29 11.70
CA PRO A 22 -2.14 13.56 11.03
C PRO A 22 -2.04 13.47 9.50
N ASN A 23 -1.29 12.49 8.97
CA ASN A 23 -1.29 12.14 7.55
C ASN A 23 -2.29 11.00 7.30
N ASN A 24 -3.58 11.35 7.31
CA ASN A 24 -4.66 10.46 6.92
C ASN A 24 -4.71 10.31 5.39
N SER A 25 -5.61 9.45 4.89
CA SER A 25 -5.88 9.26 3.47
C SER A 25 -6.21 10.55 2.71
N GLU A 26 -6.57 11.62 3.40
CA GLU A 26 -6.94 12.91 2.82
C GLU A 26 -5.79 13.57 2.06
N SER A 27 -4.56 13.49 2.57
CA SER A 27 -3.41 14.07 1.86
C SER A 27 -3.15 13.38 0.51
N LEU A 28 -3.43 12.08 0.42
CA LEU A 28 -3.38 11.35 -0.84
C LEU A 28 -4.56 11.72 -1.75
N LYS A 29 -5.79 11.81 -1.20
CA LYS A 29 -6.96 12.26 -1.97
C LYS A 29 -6.73 13.63 -2.58
N ASN A 30 -6.25 14.60 -1.80
CA ASN A 30 -5.93 15.94 -2.28
C ASN A 30 -4.86 15.92 -3.38
N TYR A 31 -3.82 15.09 -3.22
CA TYR A 31 -2.82 14.91 -4.27
C TYR A 31 -3.42 14.35 -5.57
N LEU A 32 -4.33 13.38 -5.48
CA LEU A 32 -5.00 12.81 -6.64
C LEU A 32 -5.95 13.82 -7.29
N SER A 33 -6.69 14.61 -6.50
CA SER A 33 -7.54 15.70 -6.99
C SER A 33 -6.72 16.76 -7.71
N ASP A 34 -5.55 17.16 -7.17
CA ASP A 34 -4.65 18.10 -7.84
C ASP A 34 -4.07 17.51 -9.14
N LEU A 35 -3.78 16.21 -9.15
CA LEU A 35 -3.22 15.50 -10.31
C LEU A 35 -4.24 15.36 -11.44
N LEU A 36 -5.53 15.18 -11.11
CA LEU A 36 -6.63 14.93 -12.03
C LEU A 36 -7.58 16.14 -12.18
N LYS A 37 -7.16 17.33 -11.73
CA LYS A 37 -7.98 18.54 -11.69
C LYS A 37 -8.56 19.00 -13.03
N ASP A 38 -7.96 18.56 -14.14
CA ASP A 38 -8.34 18.95 -15.49
C ASP A 38 -9.47 18.06 -16.05
N TYR A 39 -9.90 17.04 -15.30
CA TYR A 39 -10.99 16.12 -15.63
C TYR A 39 -12.18 16.36 -14.71
N GLU A 40 -13.40 16.31 -15.25
CA GLU A 40 -14.63 16.34 -14.43
C GLU A 40 -14.77 15.04 -13.64
N ASP A 41 -15.47 15.09 -12.48
CA ASP A 41 -15.59 13.94 -11.59
C ASP A 41 -16.32 12.75 -12.24
N GLU A 42 -17.20 13.03 -13.22
CA GLU A 42 -17.94 12.05 -14.02
C GLU A 42 -17.16 11.51 -15.24
N GLU A 43 -16.01 12.10 -15.60
CA GLU A 43 -15.20 11.59 -16.71
C GLU A 43 -14.67 10.18 -16.42
N GLU A 44 -14.55 9.35 -17.46
CA GLU A 44 -14.17 7.95 -17.30
C GLU A 44 -12.65 7.75 -17.42
N ILE A 45 -12.07 7.10 -16.42
CA ILE A 45 -10.68 6.61 -16.43
C ILE A 45 -10.67 5.12 -16.74
N GLN A 46 -9.97 4.76 -17.81
CA GLN A 46 -9.71 3.36 -18.16
C GLN A 46 -8.36 2.90 -17.59
N PHE A 47 -8.34 1.79 -16.86
CA PHE A 47 -7.13 1.22 -16.25
C PHE A 47 -7.19 -0.31 -16.22
N SER A 48 -6.07 -0.96 -15.90
CA SER A 48 -6.01 -2.43 -15.75
C SER A 48 -5.77 -2.81 -14.30
N GLN A 49 -6.50 -3.80 -13.80
CA GLN A 49 -6.43 -4.29 -12.43
C GLN A 49 -6.40 -5.82 -12.38
N TRP A 50 -5.58 -6.37 -11.47
CA TRP A 50 -5.62 -7.79 -11.13
C TRP A 50 -6.84 -8.08 -10.25
N ILE A 51 -7.68 -9.02 -10.69
CA ILE A 51 -8.87 -9.48 -9.97
C ILE A 51 -8.73 -10.97 -9.68
N ASN A 52 -9.18 -11.39 -8.50
CA ASN A 52 -9.21 -12.79 -8.08
C ASN A 52 -10.65 -13.23 -7.79
N ASP A 53 -11.29 -13.86 -8.78
CA ASP A 53 -12.63 -14.47 -8.67
C ASP A 53 -12.56 -16.01 -8.67
N GLY A 54 -11.45 -16.55 -8.16
CA GLY A 54 -11.08 -17.97 -8.21
C GLY A 54 -9.88 -18.24 -9.13
N ARG A 55 -9.58 -17.33 -10.05
CA ARG A 55 -8.30 -17.26 -10.78
C ARG A 55 -7.83 -15.82 -10.85
N MET A 56 -6.52 -15.63 -10.75
CA MET A 56 -5.92 -14.31 -10.95
C MET A 56 -5.96 -13.95 -12.45
N LYS A 57 -6.62 -12.84 -12.78
CA LYS A 57 -6.69 -12.32 -14.16
C LYS A 57 -6.50 -10.81 -14.17
N LEU A 58 -5.89 -10.30 -15.24
CA LEU A 58 -5.79 -8.87 -15.49
C LEU A 58 -7.06 -8.46 -16.24
N GLN A 59 -7.82 -7.54 -15.67
CA GLN A 59 -9.07 -7.02 -16.22
C GLN A 59 -8.96 -5.53 -16.46
N THR A 60 -9.40 -5.07 -17.63
CA THR A 60 -9.59 -3.66 -17.91
C THR A 60 -10.87 -3.18 -17.25
N MET A 61 -10.75 -2.10 -16.48
CA MET A 61 -11.81 -1.43 -15.74
C MET A 61 -11.96 -0.02 -16.29
N THR A 62 -13.17 0.51 -16.21
CA THR A 62 -13.48 1.90 -16.49
C THR A 62 -14.31 2.42 -15.33
N LEU A 63 -13.87 3.50 -14.69
CA LEU A 63 -14.56 4.13 -13.56
C LEU A 63 -14.57 5.66 -13.73
N PRO A 64 -15.57 6.36 -13.18
CA PRO A 64 -15.52 7.81 -13.03
C PRO A 64 -14.25 8.27 -12.28
N VAL A 65 -13.77 9.48 -12.55
CA VAL A 65 -12.59 10.08 -11.89
C VAL A 65 -12.74 10.01 -10.36
N GLU A 66 -13.91 10.36 -9.82
CA GLU A 66 -14.14 10.32 -8.38
C GLU A 66 -14.00 8.90 -7.81
N GLU A 67 -14.68 7.92 -8.40
CA GLU A 67 -14.60 6.52 -7.97
C GLU A 67 -13.17 5.95 -8.09
N PHE A 68 -12.44 6.35 -9.13
CA PHE A 68 -11.04 5.98 -9.29
C PHE A 68 -10.15 6.56 -8.16
N LYS A 69 -10.34 7.83 -7.79
CA LYS A 69 -9.59 8.46 -6.68
C LYS A 69 -9.83 7.72 -5.37
N GLU A 70 -11.07 7.32 -5.10
CA GLU A 70 -11.42 6.54 -3.91
C GLU A 70 -10.78 5.15 -3.93
N LEU A 71 -10.92 4.43 -5.04
CA LEU A 71 -10.35 3.08 -5.21
C LEU A 71 -8.83 3.08 -5.01
N VAL A 72 -8.11 4.00 -5.66
CA VAL A 72 -6.64 4.10 -5.53
C VAL A 72 -6.25 4.41 -4.09
N THR A 73 -6.97 5.32 -3.45
CA THR A 73 -6.73 5.67 -2.04
C THR A 73 -6.90 4.45 -1.14
N GLU A 74 -8.01 3.73 -1.25
CA GLU A 74 -8.28 2.51 -0.48
C GLU A 74 -7.17 1.46 -0.68
N LYS A 75 -6.79 1.19 -1.94
CA LYS A 75 -5.75 0.20 -2.24
C LYS A 75 -4.39 0.60 -1.68
N ILE A 76 -4.01 1.87 -1.77
CA ILE A 76 -2.73 2.35 -1.21
C ILE A 76 -2.75 2.26 0.32
N VAL A 77 -3.86 2.66 0.98
CA VAL A 77 -4.01 2.53 2.44
C VAL A 77 -3.84 1.07 2.88
N GLY A 78 -4.45 0.14 2.14
CA GLY A 78 -4.31 -1.30 2.40
C GLY A 78 -2.88 -1.83 2.25
N LEU A 79 -2.04 -1.20 1.41
CA LEU A 79 -0.66 -1.60 1.19
C LEU A 79 0.34 -1.04 2.22
N ILE A 80 -0.07 -0.09 3.07
CA ILE A 80 0.82 0.54 4.07
C ILE A 80 1.45 -0.52 5.00
N PRO A 81 0.68 -1.44 5.62
CA PRO A 81 1.26 -2.45 6.51
C PRO A 81 2.21 -3.39 5.77
N HIS A 82 1.86 -3.79 4.54
CA HIS A 82 2.71 -4.66 3.72
C HIS A 82 4.07 -4.02 3.46
N SER A 83 4.10 -2.71 3.13
CA SER A 83 5.35 -1.98 2.90
C SER A 83 6.25 -1.99 4.14
N TYR A 84 5.67 -1.80 5.33
CA TYR A 84 6.42 -1.84 6.58
C TYR A 84 6.92 -3.24 6.93
N ILE A 85 6.04 -4.23 6.87
CA ILE A 85 6.37 -5.62 7.20
C ILE A 85 7.50 -6.10 6.27
N SER A 86 7.40 -5.85 4.97
CA SER A 86 8.43 -6.20 4.00
C SER A 86 9.79 -5.56 4.33
N LYS A 87 9.80 -4.27 4.72
CA LYS A 87 11.02 -3.58 5.15
C LYS A 87 11.64 -4.21 6.41
N ILE A 88 10.83 -4.42 7.45
CA ILE A 88 11.31 -4.97 8.73
C ILE A 88 11.79 -6.41 8.56
N GLN A 89 11.05 -7.24 7.83
CA GLN A 89 11.46 -8.61 7.49
C GLN A 89 12.78 -8.60 6.72
N SER A 90 12.91 -7.77 5.67
CA SER A 90 14.15 -7.68 4.89
C SER A 90 15.36 -7.28 5.75
N SER A 91 15.17 -6.29 6.63
CA SER A 91 16.20 -5.85 7.57
C SER A 91 16.61 -6.97 8.54
N TYR A 92 15.62 -7.61 9.16
CA TYR A 92 15.83 -8.73 10.07
C TYR A 92 16.58 -9.89 9.39
N LEU A 93 16.17 -10.25 8.17
CA LEU A 93 16.80 -11.31 7.40
C LEU A 93 18.23 -11.00 7.01
N LYS A 94 18.52 -9.74 6.65
CA LYS A 94 19.89 -9.31 6.37
C LYS A 94 20.78 -9.48 7.60
N THR A 95 20.34 -8.99 8.76
CA THR A 95 21.08 -9.17 10.01
C THR A 95 21.24 -10.63 10.38
N ARG A 96 20.17 -11.44 10.29
CA ARG A 96 20.25 -12.86 10.63
C ARG A 96 21.19 -13.62 9.71
N LYS A 97 21.24 -13.33 8.40
CA LYS A 97 22.21 -13.95 7.48
C LYS A 97 23.67 -13.73 7.87
N GLU A 98 23.99 -12.60 8.51
CA GLU A 98 25.36 -12.27 8.93
C GLU A 98 25.77 -12.99 10.23
N ILE A 99 24.81 -13.32 11.10
CA ILE A 99 25.06 -13.89 12.44
C ILE A 99 24.53 -15.33 12.62
N LEU A 100 23.98 -15.93 11.57
CA LEU A 100 23.45 -17.29 11.62
C LEU A 100 24.59 -18.27 11.86
N LYS A 101 24.42 -19.17 12.82
CA LYS A 101 25.39 -20.24 13.08
C LYS A 101 25.16 -21.41 12.13
N ASP A 102 26.17 -22.24 11.96
CA ASP A 102 26.13 -23.41 11.07
C ASP A 102 25.04 -24.43 11.46
N ASP A 103 24.63 -24.46 12.73
CA ASP A 103 23.59 -25.34 13.27
C ASP A 103 22.20 -24.68 13.35
N GLU A 104 22.07 -23.42 12.88
CA GLU A 104 20.81 -22.69 12.84
C GLU A 104 20.26 -22.62 11.41
N CYS A 105 18.93 -22.66 11.27
CA CYS A 105 18.26 -22.35 10.02
C CYS A 105 17.17 -21.30 10.23
N LEU A 106 16.79 -20.60 9.16
CA LEU A 106 15.76 -19.57 9.20
C LEU A 106 14.58 -20.00 8.34
N ILE A 107 13.43 -20.16 8.99
CA ILE A 107 12.18 -20.53 8.32
C ILE A 107 11.44 -19.25 7.95
N LEU A 108 11.19 -19.09 6.66
CA LEU A 108 10.38 -18.01 6.12
C LEU A 108 8.99 -18.54 5.80
N MET A 109 7.98 -17.92 6.38
CA MET A 109 6.58 -18.20 6.08
C MET A 109 5.97 -16.98 5.40
N GLU A 110 5.38 -17.19 4.23
CA GLU A 110 4.52 -16.21 3.61
C GLU A 110 3.13 -16.32 4.25
N PHE A 111 2.77 -15.32 5.07
CA PHE A 111 1.38 -15.11 5.46
C PHE A 111 0.76 -14.25 4.36
N ALA A 112 0.11 -14.92 3.41
CA ALA A 112 -0.68 -14.31 2.34
C ALA A 112 -1.97 -13.68 2.89
#